data_AF-A0A1Q7X010-F1
#
_entry.id   AF-A0A1Q7X010-F1
#
_cell.length_a   1.000
_cell.length_b   1.000
_cell.length_c   1.000
_cell.angle_alpha   90.00
_cell.angle_beta   90.00
_cell.angle_gamma   90.00
#
_symmetry.space_group_name_H-M   'P 1'
#
loop_
_entity.id
_entity.type
_entity.pdbx_description
1 polymer ?
#
loop_
_entity_poly.entity_id
_entity_poly.type
_entity_poly.pdbx_seq_one_letter_code
_entity_poly.pdbx_strand_id
1 'polypeptide(L)' 'MLIEDADARTTVDLLAGIRNVADVWIFVWQPKAKRWRLLTLSERKMLWKFSRPDIIAARAPRAL' A
#
# COMPACT_ATOMS: atom_id res chain seq x y z
N MET A 1 0.33 0.24 16.15
CA MET A 1 1.77 0.07 15.84
C MET A 1 2.14 1.17 14.84
N LEU A 2 3.20 1.92 15.13
CA LEU A 2 3.75 2.94 14.23
C LEU A 2 5.07 2.39 13.67
N ILE A 3 5.28 2.56 12.37
CA ILE A 3 6.51 2.16 11.68
C ILE A 3 7.02 3.39 10.95
N GLU A 4 8.28 3.71 11.16
CA GLU A 4 8.97 4.82 10.54
C GLU A 4 9.99 4.28 9.53
N ASP A 5 10.31 5.07 8.52
CA ASP A 5 11.32 4.78 7.49
C ASP A 5 11.10 3.49 6.66
N ALA A 6 9.87 3.00 6.57
CA ALA A 6 9.57 1.86 5.70
C ALA A 6 9.67 2.25 4.22
N ASP A 7 10.44 1.49 3.45
CA ASP A 7 10.41 1.58 1.99
C ASP A 7 9.08 1.02 1.43
N ALA A 8 8.85 1.23 0.13
CA ALA A 8 7.62 0.84 -0.51
C ALA A 8 7.33 -0.67 -0.44
N ARG A 9 8.35 -1.52 -0.57
CA ARG A 9 8.20 -2.98 -0.53
C ARG A 9 7.86 -3.45 0.88
N THR A 10 8.61 -2.96 1.87
CA THR A 10 8.32 -3.24 3.29
C THR A 10 6.89 -2.80 3.65
N THR A 11 6.45 -1.64 3.17
CA THR A 11 5.07 -1.16 3.37
C THR A 11 4.03 -2.12 2.77
N VAL A 12 4.28 -2.63 1.55
CA VAL A 12 3.38 -3.58 0.88
C VAL A 12 3.29 -4.90 1.65
N ASP A 13 4.42 -5.45 2.11
CA ASP A 13 4.45 -6.70 2.88
C ASP A 13 3.71 -6.57 4.21
N LEU A 14 3.87 -5.45 4.90
CA LEU A 14 3.14 -5.16 6.15
C LEU A 14 1.63 -5.11 5.95
N LEU A 15 1.16 -4.57 4.82
CA LEU A 15 -0.26 -4.49 4.52
C LEU A 15 -0.91 -5.83 4.21
N ALA A 16 -0.13 -6.86 3.86
CA ALA A 16 -0.66 -8.22 3.66
C ALA A 16 -1.24 -8.79 4.96
N GLY A 17 -0.67 -8.42 6.11
CA GLY A 17 -1.15 -8.82 7.44
C GLY A 17 -2.36 -8.04 7.95
N ILE A 18 -2.78 -6.98 7.26
CA ILE A 18 -3.88 -6.11 7.70
C ILE A 18 -5.22 -6.58 7.12
N ARG A 19 -6.20 -6.78 8.00
CA ARG A 19 -7.55 -7.24 7.64
C ARG A 19 -8.27 -6.26 6.71
N ASN A 20 -8.09 -4.96 6.93
CA ASN A 20 -8.78 -3.90 6.20
C ASN A 20 -7.90 -2.64 6.08
N VAL A 21 -7.62 -2.22 4.84
CA VAL A 21 -6.79 -1.05 4.54
C VAL A 21 -7.40 0.28 4.99
N ALA A 22 -8.71 0.33 5.26
CA ALA A 22 -9.33 1.54 5.82
C ALA A 22 -8.88 1.83 7.26
N ASP A 23 -8.39 0.82 7.97
CA ASP A 23 -8.01 0.91 9.39
C ASP A 23 -6.56 1.40 9.58
N VAL A 24 -5.85 1.71 8.50
CA VAL A 24 -4.45 2.19 8.53
C VAL A 24 -4.30 3.57 7.90
N TRP A 25 -3.46 4.40 8.53
CA TRP A 25 -2.99 5.65 7.96
C TRP A 25 -1.57 5.44 7.42
N ILE A 26 -1.38 5.82 6.17
CA ILE A 26 -0.08 5.70 5.49
C ILE A 26 0.34 7.11 5.10
N PHE A 27 1.50 7.52 5.59
CA PHE A 27 2.11 8.81 5.25
C PHE A 27 3.28 8.56 4.30
N VAL A 28 3.39 9.39 3.28
CA VAL A 28 4.53 9.38 2.36
C VAL A 28 5.31 10.67 2.49
N TRP A 29 6.64 10.56 2.60
CA TRP A 29 7.50 11.72 2.57
C TRP A 29 7.57 12.28 1.15
N GLN A 30 7.30 13.57 0.99
CA GLN A 30 7.42 14.27 -0.28
C GLN A 30 8.72 15.10 -0.28
N PRO A 31 9.83 14.63 -0.91
CA PRO A 31 11.11 15.31 -0.80
C PRO A 31 11.09 16.74 -1.37
N LYS A 32 10.36 16.95 -2.48
CA LYS A 32 10.20 18.29 -3.09
C LYS A 32 9.48 19.28 -2.18
N ALA A 33 8.43 18.82 -1.50
CA ALA A 33 7.62 19.65 -0.62
C ALA A 33 8.08 19.63 0.85
N LYS A 34 9.13 18.85 1.15
CA LYS A 34 9.69 18.61 2.49
C LYS A 34 8.60 18.38 3.55
N ARG A 35 7.60 17.57 3.22
CA ARG A 35 6.46 17.29 4.11
C ARG A 35 6.00 15.86 4.01
N TRP A 36 5.44 15.36 5.11
CA TRP A 36 4.62 14.16 5.10
C TRP A 36 3.26 14.46 4.49
N ARG A 37 2.78 13.57 3.62
CA ARG A 37 1.42 13.62 3.08
C ARG A 37 0.70 12.33 3.42
N LEU A 38 -0.48 12.46 4.01
CA LEU A 38 -1.40 11.33 4.18
C LEU A 38 -1.89 10.86 2.80
N LEU A 39 -1.74 9.57 2.51
CA LEU A 39 -2.34 8.97 1.33
C LEU A 39 -3.86 9.02 1.45
N THR A 40 -4.56 9.23 0.34
CA THR A 40 -6.01 9.11 0.25
C THR A 40 -6.45 7.65 0.39
N LEU A 41 -7.74 7.42 0.65
CA LEU A 41 -8.28 6.06 0.70
C LEU A 41 -8.07 5.31 -0.64
N SER A 42 -8.20 5.98 -1.78
CA SER A 42 -8.00 5.40 -3.09
C SER A 42 -6.53 4.98 -3.31
N GLU A 43 -5.58 5.82 -2.91
CA GLU A 43 -4.15 5.49 -2.96
C GLU A 43 -3.80 4.33 -2.03
N ARG A 44 -4.33 4.32 -0.79
CA ARG A 44 -4.15 3.19 0.14
C ARG A 44 -4.70 1.89 -0.44
N LYS A 45 -5.91 1.90 -1.01
CA LYS A 45 -6.52 0.75 -1.68
C LYS A 45 -5.69 0.26 -2.86
N MET A 46 -5.09 1.17 -3.62
CA MET A 46 -4.20 0.82 -4.73
C MET A 46 -2.94 0.13 -4.23
N LEU A 47 -2.30 0.67 -3.18
CA LEU A 47 -1.11 0.10 -2.56
C LEU A 47 -1.41 -1.30 -1.98
N TRP A 48 -2.56 -1.47 -1.33
CA TRP A 48 -2.98 -2.76 -0.77
C TRP A 48 -3.19 -3.86 -1.81
N LYS A 49 -3.60 -3.51 -3.04
CA LYS A 49 -3.70 -4.51 -4.12
C LYS A 49 -2.34 -5.15 -4.43
N PHE A 50 -1.23 -4.43 -4.26
CA PHE A 50 0.11 -5.01 -4.45
C PHE A 50 0.52 -5.96 -3.33
N SER A 51 -0.11 -5.87 -2.15
CA SER A 51 0.14 -6.80 -1.02
C SER A 51 -0.55 -8.16 -1.20
N ARG A 52 -1.44 -8.26 -2.19
CA ARG A 52 -2.24 -9.45 -2.51
C ARG A 52 -1.91 -9.94 -3.92
N PRO A 53 -0.75 -10.59 -4.11
CA PRO A 53 -0.34 -11.07 -5.44
C PRO A 53 -1.37 -12.04 -6.05
N ASP A 54 -2.14 -12.76 -5.23
CA ASP A 54 -3.26 -13.62 -5.60
C ASP A 54 -4.41 -12.86 -6.29
N ILE A 55 -4.74 -11.65 -5.85
CA ILE A 55 -5.82 -10.82 -6.43
C ILE A 55 -5.38 -10.20 -7.76
N ILE A 56 -4.11 -9.78 -7.87
CA ILE A 56 -3.56 -9.23 -9.12
C ILE A 56 -3.49 -10.34 -10.18
N ALA A 57 -3.01 -11.53 -9.82
CA ALA A 57 -2.91 -12.68 -10.72
C ALA A 57 -4.29 -13.19 -11.17
N ALA A 58 -5.28 -13.23 -10.29
CA ALA A 58 -6.65 -13.64 -10.63
C ALA A 58 -7.37 -12.70 -11.62
N ARG A 59 -6.87 -11.47 -11.79
CA ARG A 59 -7.45 -10.44 -12.66
C ARG A 59 -6.74 -10.30 -14.01
N ALA A 60 -5.63 -10.99 -14.21
CA ALA A 60 -4.97 -11.06 -15.51
C ALA A 60 -5.75 -12.02 -16.43
N PRO A 61 -6.09 -11.61 -17.67
CA PRO A 61 -6.72 -12.53 -18.61
C PRO A 61 -5.76 -13.70 -18.87
N ARG A 62 -6.25 -14.94 -18.71
CA ARG A 62 -5.53 -16.12 -19.19
C ARG A 62 -5.36 -15.96 -20.70
N ALA A 63 -4.13 -15.77 -21.15
CA ALA A 63 -3.80 -16.00 -22.55
C ALA A 63 -4.08 -17.47 -22.84
N LEU A 64 -5.10 -17.71 -23.67
CA LEU A 64 -5.41 -18.99 -24.29
C LEU A 64 -4.57 -19.15 -25.56
#